data_AF-A0A956RZA1-F1
#
_entry.id   AF-A0A956RZA1-F1
#
_cell.length_a   1.000
_cell.length_b   1.000
_cell.length_c   1.000
_cell.angle_alpha   90.00
_cell.angle_beta   90.00
_cell.angle_gamma   90.00
#
_symmetry.space_group_name_H-M   'P 1'
#
loop_
_entity.id
_entity.type
_entity.pdbx_description
1 polymer ?
#
loop_
_entity_poly.entity_id
_entity_poly.type
_entity_poly.pdbx_seq_one_letter_code
_entity_poly.pdbx_strand_id
1 'polypeptide(L)'
;MSARRRRGPGSLGARFIDHWRTLAVEAQAPLIVAVSGGVDSLTLLHLLRFDVAPPGGLHVAHFDHAWREGSEGEARWVAGVARAWGLECSSARAVRAPADEEEARGMRYAFLEEVRARLGARWVLTAHHADDQAETV
;
A
#
# COMPACT_ATOMS: atom_id res chain seq x y z
N MET A 1 12.48 15.01 16.14
CA MET A 1 13.63 14.23 15.64
C MET A 1 13.53 12.81 16.19
N SER A 2 12.94 11.88 15.43
CA SER A 2 12.83 10.47 15.86
C SER A 2 14.12 9.74 15.49
N ALA A 3 14.80 9.18 16.50
CA ALA A 3 15.99 8.38 16.30
C ALA A 3 15.63 7.13 15.49
N ARG A 4 16.14 7.02 14.25
CA ARG A 4 16.05 5.79 13.47
C ARG A 4 16.68 4.66 14.30
N ARG A 5 15.86 3.74 14.81
CA ARG A 5 16.36 2.50 15.41
C ARG A 5 17.20 1.79 14.35
N ARG A 6 18.49 1.64 14.60
CA ARG A 6 19.37 0.86 13.72
C ARG A 6 18.90 -0.59 13.78
N ARG A 7 18.36 -1.11 12.67
CA ARG A 7 18.01 -2.52 12.57
C ARG A 7 19.28 -3.36 12.41
N GLY A 8 19.28 -4.56 12.99
CA GLY A 8 20.40 -5.49 12.90
C GLY A 8 20.64 -5.97 11.45
N PRO A 9 21.87 -6.37 11.11
CA PRO A 9 22.20 -6.97 9.82
C PRO A 9 21.29 -8.17 9.53
N GLY A 10 20.83 -8.32 8.28
CA GLY A 10 19.99 -9.45 7.86
C GLY A 10 18.51 -9.38 8.27
N SER A 11 18.08 -8.38 9.03
CA SER A 11 16.66 -8.17 9.35
C SER A 11 15.80 -7.87 8.12
N LEU A 12 14.48 -8.12 8.19
CA LEU A 12 13.54 -7.80 7.10
C LEU A 12 13.68 -6.35 6.62
N GLY A 13 13.74 -5.39 7.55
CA GLY A 13 13.88 -3.99 7.18
C GLY A 13 15.23 -3.66 6.52
N ALA A 14 16.32 -4.31 6.92
CA ALA A 14 17.61 -4.13 6.25
C ALA A 14 17.56 -4.66 4.81
N ARG A 15 17.06 -5.90 4.61
CA ARG A 15 16.92 -6.49 3.27
C ARG A 15 15.97 -5.67 2.38
N PHE A 16 14.88 -5.17 2.95
CA PHE A 16 13.93 -4.32 2.24
C PHE A 16 14.57 -3.00 1.82
N ILE A 17 15.32 -2.32 2.69
CA ILE A 17 16.04 -1.09 2.34
C ILE A 17 17.05 -1.35 1.21
N ASP A 18 17.80 -2.45 1.28
CA ASP A 18 18.79 -2.78 0.26
C ASP A 18 18.13 -3.03 -1.10
N HIS A 19 17.02 -3.77 -1.13
CA HIS A 19 16.24 -3.96 -2.35
C HIS A 19 15.58 -2.64 -2.84
N TRP A 20 15.02 -1.84 -1.93
CA TRP A 20 14.44 -0.54 -2.26
C TRP A 20 15.41 0.36 -3.02
N ARG A 21 16.68 0.39 -2.59
CA ARG A 21 17.74 1.15 -3.24
C ARG A 21 18.03 0.68 -4.67
N THR A 22 17.81 -0.60 -5.00
CA THR A 22 18.01 -1.10 -6.36
C THR A 22 16.89 -0.73 -7.32
N LEU A 23 15.70 -0.40 -6.81
CA LEU A 23 14.55 -0.05 -7.64
C LEU A 23 14.59 1.38 -8.20
N ALA A 24 15.51 2.23 -7.71
CA ALA A 24 15.66 3.63 -8.13
C ALA A 24 14.32 4.41 -8.15
N VAL A 25 13.45 4.15 -7.17
CA VAL A 25 12.16 4.83 -7.05
C VAL A 25 12.37 6.24 -6.51
N GLU A 26 12.47 7.19 -7.43
CA GLU A 26 12.48 8.62 -7.12
C GLU A 26 11.09 9.23 -7.39
N ALA A 27 10.53 9.88 -6.37
CA ALA A 27 9.26 10.57 -6.50
C ALA A 27 9.24 11.83 -5.62
N GLN A 28 8.99 12.97 -6.27
CA GLN A 28 8.66 14.22 -5.57
C GLN A 28 7.16 14.30 -5.23
N ALA A 29 6.33 13.59 -5.99
CA ALA A 29 4.93 13.31 -5.68
C ALA A 29 4.82 12.13 -4.70
N PRO A 30 3.70 11.98 -3.96
CA PRO A 30 3.52 10.86 -3.04
C PRO A 30 3.54 9.52 -3.77
N LEU A 31 4.08 8.51 -3.09
CA LEU A 31 3.94 7.12 -3.51
C LEU A 31 2.60 6.58 -3.02
N ILE A 32 1.82 5.96 -3.91
CA ILE A 32 0.56 5.32 -3.52
C ILE A 32 0.87 3.93 -2.99
N VAL A 33 0.38 3.59 -1.79
CA VAL A 33 0.55 2.27 -1.19
C VAL A 33 -0.83 1.61 -1.06
N ALA A 34 -1.02 0.49 -1.75
CA ALA A 34 -2.24 -0.29 -1.67
C ALA A 34 -2.27 -1.07 -0.35
N VAL A 35 -3.25 -0.79 0.50
CA VAL A 35 -3.38 -1.39 1.84
C VAL A 35 -4.72 -2.10 1.97
N SER A 36 -4.69 -3.44 1.97
CA SER A 36 -5.90 -4.26 2.17
C SER A 36 -6.34 -4.34 3.63
N GLY A 37 -5.41 -4.08 4.56
CA GLY A 37 -5.59 -4.32 6.00
C GLY A 37 -4.97 -5.64 6.47
N GLY A 38 -4.47 -6.47 5.54
CA GLY A 38 -3.67 -7.65 5.86
C GLY A 38 -2.24 -7.32 6.27
N VAL A 39 -1.59 -8.26 6.97
CA VAL A 39 -0.25 -8.13 7.55
C VAL A 39 0.81 -7.68 6.53
N ASP A 40 0.73 -8.20 5.30
CA ASP A 40 1.68 -7.92 4.22
C ASP A 40 1.64 -6.46 3.81
N SER A 41 0.44 -5.95 3.54
CA SER A 41 0.23 -4.57 3.13
C SER A 41 0.58 -3.55 4.22
N LEU A 42 0.33 -3.91 5.48
CA LEU A 42 0.72 -3.09 6.63
C LEU A 42 2.22 -3.13 6.88
N THR A 43 2.86 -4.27 6.66
CA THR A 43 4.31 -4.41 6.78
C THR A 43 5.00 -3.58 5.71
N LEU A 44 4.53 -3.63 4.46
CA LEU A 44 5.01 -2.75 3.40
C LEU A 44 4.85 -1.27 3.78
N LEU A 45 3.65 -0.86 4.21
CA LEU A 45 3.40 0.51 4.63
C LEU A 45 4.32 0.94 5.79
N HIS A 46 4.50 0.08 6.79
CA HIS A 46 5.37 0.34 7.93
C HIS A 46 6.82 0.54 7.49
N LEU A 47 7.36 -0.38 6.68
CA LEU A 47 8.73 -0.29 6.18
C LEU A 47 8.94 0.98 5.36
N LEU A 48 8.00 1.29 4.45
CA LEU A 48 8.06 2.53 3.68
C LEU A 48 7.99 3.78 4.56
N ARG A 49 7.14 3.78 5.59
CA ARG A 49 6.93 4.95 6.46
C ARG A 49 8.10 5.24 7.40
N PHE A 50 8.64 4.19 8.02
CA PHE A 50 9.58 4.31 9.13
C PHE A 50 11.03 3.98 8.78
N ASP A 51 11.25 3.12 7.79
CA ASP A 51 12.59 2.69 7.38
C ASP A 51 13.08 3.44 6.12
N VAL A 52 12.21 3.57 5.11
CA VAL A 52 12.53 4.33 3.88
C VAL A 52 12.30 5.83 4.09
N ALA A 53 11.07 6.23 4.38
CA ALA A 53 10.59 7.61 4.46
C ALA A 53 10.88 8.42 3.18
N PRO A 54 10.20 8.12 2.06
CA PRO A 54 10.47 8.76 0.78
C PRO A 54 10.17 10.28 0.82
N PRO A 55 10.95 11.12 0.11
CA PRO A 55 10.80 12.58 0.16
C PRO A 55 9.42 13.09 -0.25
N GLY A 56 8.81 12.52 -1.28
CA GLY A 56 7.45 12.87 -1.73
C GLY A 56 6.33 12.41 -0.79
N GLY A 57 6.66 11.68 0.28
CA GLY A 57 5.69 11.13 1.21
C GLY A 57 4.98 9.88 0.69
N LEU A 58 3.98 9.44 1.45
CA LEU A 58 3.19 8.25 1.17
C LEU A 58 1.70 8.61 1.22
N HIS A 59 0.92 7.98 0.36
CA HIS A 59 -0.53 8.06 0.38
C HIS A 59 -1.11 6.65 0.46
N VAL A 60 -1.99 6.40 1.43
CA VAL A 60 -2.63 5.09 1.59
C VAL A 60 -3.84 5.00 0.67
N ALA A 61 -3.96 3.90 -0.06
CA ALA A 61 -5.13 3.60 -0.88
C ALA A 61 -5.72 2.25 -0.46
N HIS A 62 -6.98 2.26 -0.03
CA HIS A 62 -7.71 1.06 0.37
C HIS A 62 -8.94 0.84 -0.51
N PHE A 63 -9.13 -0.37 -1.02
CA PHE A 63 -10.33 -0.73 -1.77
C PHE A 63 -11.07 -1.84 -1.03
N ASP A 64 -12.33 -1.60 -0.70
CA ASP A 64 -13.23 -2.58 -0.08
C ASP A 64 -14.06 -3.27 -1.18
N HIS A 65 -13.86 -4.58 -1.36
CA HIS A 65 -14.58 -5.38 -2.35
C HIS A 65 -16.00 -5.75 -1.95
N ALA A 66 -16.44 -5.43 -0.73
CA ALA A 66 -17.77 -5.73 -0.21
C ALA A 66 -18.12 -7.24 -0.18
N TRP A 67 -17.13 -8.14 -0.13
CA TRP A 67 -17.35 -9.59 -0.06
C TRP A 67 -18.01 -10.09 1.22
N ARG A 68 -17.89 -9.33 2.31
CA ARG A 68 -18.46 -9.69 3.60
C ARG A 68 -19.18 -8.50 4.20
N GLU A 69 -20.29 -8.77 4.90
CA GLU A 69 -20.93 -7.75 5.72
C GLU A 69 -19.95 -7.24 6.78
N GLY A 70 -19.93 -5.92 6.99
CA GLY A 70 -19.03 -5.28 7.93
C GLY A 70 -17.59 -5.06 7.45
N SER A 71 -17.27 -5.32 6.17
CA SER A 71 -15.97 -4.95 5.56
C SER A 71 -15.63 -3.46 5.68
N GLU A 72 -16.65 -2.60 5.81
CA GLU A 72 -16.50 -1.17 6.15
C GLU A 72 -15.72 -0.92 7.45
N GLY A 73 -15.70 -1.90 8.37
CA GLY A 73 -14.85 -1.88 9.55
C GLY A 73 -13.36 -1.88 9.23
N GLU A 74 -12.93 -2.64 8.22
CA GLU A 74 -11.53 -2.65 7.75
C GLU A 74 -11.14 -1.33 7.13
N ALA A 75 -12.02 -0.75 6.29
CA ALA A 75 -11.76 0.56 5.68
C ALA A 75 -11.53 1.65 6.75
N ARG A 76 -12.36 1.67 7.79
CA ARG A 76 -12.20 2.59 8.94
C ARG A 76 -10.92 2.32 9.72
N TRP A 77 -10.57 1.05 9.90
CA TRP A 77 -9.37 0.66 10.61
C TRP A 77 -8.09 1.07 9.85
N VAL A 78 -8.02 0.80 8.55
CA VAL A 78 -6.90 1.21 7.68
C VAL A 78 -6.74 2.73 7.66
N ALA A 79 -7.86 3.48 7.53
CA ALA A 79 -7.83 4.94 7.62
C ALA A 79 -7.34 5.43 9.00
N GLY A 80 -7.71 4.73 10.08
CA GLY A 80 -7.22 4.99 11.43
C GLY A 80 -5.70 4.78 11.56
N VAL A 81 -5.17 3.69 11.01
CA VAL A 81 -3.73 3.40 10.96
C VAL A 81 -2.99 4.48 10.18
N ALA A 82 -3.47 4.84 8.99
CA ALA A 82 -2.89 5.90 8.16
C ALA A 82 -2.82 7.22 8.94
N ARG A 83 -3.93 7.63 9.56
CA ARG A 83 -4.00 8.84 10.38
C ARG A 83 -3.02 8.79 11.56
N ALA A 84 -2.95 7.67 12.27
CA ALA A 84 -2.03 7.49 13.40
C ALA A 84 -0.55 7.61 12.97
N TRP A 85 -0.23 7.30 11.72
CA TRP A 85 1.12 7.42 11.15
C TRP A 85 1.37 8.74 10.42
N GLY A 86 0.41 9.67 10.47
CA GLY A 86 0.47 10.98 9.83
C GLY A 86 0.41 10.90 8.30
N LEU A 87 -0.37 9.94 7.78
CA LEU A 87 -0.55 9.71 6.35
C LEU A 87 -1.99 9.99 5.94
N GLU A 88 -2.17 10.51 4.74
CA GLU A 88 -3.49 10.62 4.10
C GLU A 88 -3.93 9.24 3.58
N CYS A 89 -5.25 9.06 3.51
CA CYS A 89 -5.88 7.83 3.04
C CYS A 89 -7.00 8.16 2.06
N SER A 90 -7.02 7.50 0.91
CA SER A 90 -8.20 7.42 0.05
C SER A 90 -8.75 6.00 0.11
N SER A 91 -10.08 5.91 0.20
CA SER A 91 -10.78 4.63 0.21
C SER A 91 -11.98 4.66 -0.71
N ALA A 92 -12.21 3.57 -1.42
CA ALA A 92 -13.44 3.33 -2.16
C ALA A 92 -13.99 1.94 -1.84
N ARG A 93 -15.27 1.75 -2.12
CA ARG A 93 -15.97 0.48 -1.91
C ARG A 93 -16.70 0.08 -3.17
N ALA A 94 -16.66 -1.21 -3.47
CA ALA A 94 -17.42 -1.84 -4.52
C ALA A 94 -18.93 -1.68 -4.29
N VAL A 95 -19.67 -1.25 -5.32
CA VAL A 95 -21.15 -1.15 -5.26
C VAL A 95 -21.79 -2.54 -5.16
N ARG A 96 -21.19 -3.52 -5.83
CA ARG A 96 -21.52 -4.95 -5.71
C ARG A 96 -20.24 -5.75 -5.48
N ALA A 97 -20.34 -6.83 -4.73
CA ALA A 97 -19.25 -7.77 -4.60
C ALA A 97 -18.84 -8.32 -5.98
N PRO A 98 -17.52 -8.41 -6.27
CA PRO A 98 -17.04 -9.05 -7.47
C PRO A 98 -17.31 -10.56 -7.43
N ALA A 99 -17.57 -11.15 -8.59
CA ALA A 99 -17.91 -12.56 -8.73
C ALA A 99 -16.71 -13.48 -8.47
N ASP A 100 -15.50 -13.00 -8.82
CA ASP A 100 -14.25 -13.72 -8.69
C ASP A 100 -13.09 -12.77 -8.36
N GLU A 101 -11.90 -13.35 -8.20
CA GLU A 101 -10.67 -12.60 -7.87
C GLU A 101 -10.20 -11.70 -9.02
N GLU A 102 -10.48 -12.07 -10.28
CA GLU A 102 -10.09 -11.28 -11.45
C GLU A 102 -10.87 -9.97 -11.50
N GLU A 103 -12.19 -10.04 -11.31
CA GLU A 103 -13.04 -8.85 -11.22
C GLU A 103 -12.62 -7.98 -10.02
N ALA A 104 -12.34 -8.61 -8.87
CA ALA A 104 -11.83 -7.91 -7.69
C ALA A 104 -10.50 -7.18 -7.95
N ARG A 105 -9.59 -7.83 -8.68
CA ARG A 105 -8.31 -7.29 -9.10
C ARG A 105 -8.50 -6.10 -10.02
N GLY A 106 -9.34 -6.23 -11.05
CA GLY A 106 -9.68 -5.15 -11.98
C GLY A 106 -10.25 -3.91 -11.27
N MET A 107 -11.22 -4.09 -10.38
CA MET A 107 -11.81 -3.00 -9.59
C MET A 107 -10.78 -2.29 -8.71
N ARG A 108 -9.92 -3.06 -8.03
CA ARG A 108 -8.85 -2.53 -7.19
C ARG A 108 -7.86 -1.70 -8.02
N TYR A 109 -7.39 -2.22 -9.15
CA TYR A 109 -6.43 -1.49 -10.01
C TYR A 109 -7.04 -0.24 -10.63
N ALA A 110 -8.31 -0.26 -11.03
CA ALA A 110 -9.01 0.93 -11.52
C ALA A 110 -9.04 2.05 -10.46
N PHE A 111 -9.39 1.71 -9.21
CA PHE A 111 -9.37 2.66 -8.10
C PHE A 111 -7.94 3.18 -7.80
N LEU A 112 -6.94 2.30 -7.78
CA LEU A 112 -5.55 2.70 -7.54
C LEU A 112 -5.05 3.67 -8.62
N GLU A 113 -5.41 3.43 -9.87
CA GLU A 113 -5.07 4.31 -11.00
C GLU A 113 -5.77 5.66 -10.90
N GLU A 114 -7.04 5.70 -10.49
CA GLU A 114 -7.75 6.96 -10.23
C GLU A 114 -7.03 7.80 -9.15
N VAL A 115 -6.67 7.18 -8.02
CA VAL A 115 -5.94 7.84 -6.93
C VAL A 115 -4.57 8.31 -7.42
N ARG A 116 -3.86 7.47 -8.17
CA ARG A 116 -2.54 7.80 -8.73
C ARG A 116 -2.63 9.04 -9.63
N ALA A 117 -3.57 9.05 -10.57
CA ALA A 117 -3.79 10.15 -11.50
C ALA A 117 -4.19 11.44 -10.77
N ARG A 118 -5.14 11.36 -9.84
CA ARG A 118 -5.63 12.51 -9.05
C ARG A 118 -4.53 13.18 -8.23
N LEU A 119 -3.58 12.41 -7.70
CA LEU A 119 -2.49 12.92 -6.87
C LEU A 119 -1.20 13.21 -7.65
N GLY A 120 -1.20 13.04 -8.98
CA GLY A 120 0.00 13.20 -9.81
C GLY A 120 1.13 12.23 -9.45
N ALA A 121 0.78 11.09 -8.84
CA ALA A 121 1.75 10.09 -8.43
C ALA A 121 2.26 9.29 -9.65
N ARG A 122 3.53 8.88 -9.60
CA ARG A 122 4.10 8.00 -10.63
C ARG A 122 3.93 6.52 -10.30
N TRP A 123 3.96 6.19 -9.01
CA TRP A 123 4.12 4.81 -8.56
C TRP A 123 2.97 4.38 -7.65
N VAL A 124 2.52 3.15 -7.86
CA VAL A 124 1.65 2.41 -6.96
C VAL A 124 2.41 1.19 -6.48
N LEU A 125 2.42 0.98 -5.17
CA LEU A 125 3.11 -0.13 -4.53
C LEU A 125 2.08 -1.07 -3.92
N THR A 126 2.20 -2.35 -4.27
CA THR A 126 1.38 -3.43 -3.71
C THR A 126 2.27 -4.36 -2.91
N ALA A 127 1.71 -5.02 -1.89
CA ALA A 127 2.42 -6.01 -1.09
C ALA A 127 2.26 -7.42 -1.66
N HIS A 128 2.40 -7.55 -2.98
CA HIS A 128 2.42 -8.86 -3.62
C HIS A 128 3.75 -9.54 -3.31
N HIS A 129 3.69 -10.76 -2.79
CA HIS A 129 4.88 -11.55 -2.50
C HIS A 129 5.38 -12.24 -3.77
N ALA A 130 6.62 -12.76 -3.75
CA ALA A 130 7.22 -13.45 -4.89
C ALA A 130 6.38 -14.66 -5.38
N ASP A 131 5.49 -15.22 -4.54
CA ASP A 131 4.58 -16.31 -4.89
C ASP A 131 3.31 -15.84 -5.64
N ASP A 132 3.01 -14.54 -5.65
CA ASP A 132 1.91 -13.96 -6.45
C ASP A 132 2.28 -13.79 -7.93
N GLN A 133 3.51 -14.16 -8.33
CA GLN A 133 4.01 -14.11 -9.71
C GLN A 133 3.52 -15.28 -10.59
N ALA A 134 2.45 -15.98 -10.21
CA ALA A 134 1.82 -17.00 -11.04
C ALA A 134 0.78 -16.47 -12.04
N GLU A 135 0.52 -15.15 -12.08
CA GLU A 135 -0.32 -14.56 -13.13
C GLU A 135 0.56 -14.10 -14.30
N THR A 136 0.71 -15.03 -15.25
CA THR A 136 1.31 -14.80 -16.56
C THR A 136 0.28 -14.04 -17.41
N VAL A 137 0.69 -12.97 -18.10
CA VAL A 137 -0.01 -12.48 -19.31
C VAL A 137 0.59 -13.15 -20.53
#